data_AF-A0A524NZQ1-F1
#
_entry.id   AF-A0A524NZQ1-F1
#
_cell.length_a   1.000
_cell.length_b   1.000
_cell.length_c   1.000
_cell.angle_alpha   90.00
_cell.angle_beta   90.00
_cell.angle_gamma   90.00
#
_symmetry.space_group_name_H-M   'P 1'
#
loop_
_entity.id
_entity.type
_entity.pdbx_description
1 polymer ?
#
loop_
_entity_poly.entity_id
_entity_poly.type
_entity_poly.pdbx_seq_one_letter_code
_entity_poly.pdbx_strand_id
1 'polypeptide(L)' 'MPIAVKVTALQTIRDWTVVFAQFGDLFELRPIEIGRRDDEMVEVLSGLHAGQRYVSDNSFILKAELGKSAASHDH' A
#
# COMPACT_ATOMS: atom_id res chain seq x y z
N MET A 1 -6.89 7.87 16.47
CA MET A 1 -5.92 6.77 16.57
C MET A 1 -4.84 7.04 15.53
N PRO A 2 -3.55 7.16 15.91
CA PRO A 2 -2.47 7.23 14.93
C PRO A 2 -2.43 5.91 14.15
N ILE A 3 -2.24 5.99 12.83
CA ILE A 3 -2.15 4.83 11.97
C ILE A 3 -0.67 4.52 11.81
N ALA A 4 -0.30 3.24 11.90
CA ALA A 4 1.06 2.80 11.64
C ALA A 4 1.04 1.64 10.65
N VAL A 5 1.99 1.65 9.73
CA VAL A 5 2.19 0.61 8.72
C VAL A 5 3.55 -0.04 8.89
N LYS A 6 3.69 -1.32 8.54
CA LYS A 6 5.00 -1.95 8.52
C LYS A 6 5.95 -1.24 7.55
N VAL A 7 7.23 -1.13 7.88
CA VAL A 7 8.27 -0.59 6.99
C VAL A 7 8.31 -1.36 5.66
N THR A 8 8.05 -2.67 5.70
CA THR A 8 8.01 -3.55 4.53
C THR A 8 6.85 -3.27 3.56
N ALA A 9 5.83 -2.51 3.98
CA ALA A 9 4.73 -2.07 3.13
C ALA A 9 5.05 -0.83 2.29
N LEU A 10 6.07 -0.08 2.70
CA LEU A 10 6.44 1.16 2.03
C LEU A 10 7.08 0.86 0.68
N GLN A 11 6.60 1.55 -0.33
CA GLN A 11 7.15 1.52 -1.68
C GLN A 11 7.54 2.95 -2.05
N THR A 12 8.67 3.09 -2.72
CA THR A 12 9.11 4.38 -3.25
C THR A 12 8.85 4.39 -4.75
N ILE A 13 7.94 5.25 -5.20
CA ILE A 13 7.66 5.46 -6.62
C ILE A 13 8.04 6.88 -6.97
N ARG A 14 9.07 7.02 -7.81
CA ARG A 14 9.73 8.31 -8.09
C ARG A 14 10.19 8.93 -6.77
N ASP A 15 9.63 10.07 -6.41
CA ASP A 15 9.96 10.81 -5.19
C ASP A 15 8.93 10.61 -4.08
N TRP A 16 7.92 9.77 -4.29
CA TRP A 16 6.77 9.63 -3.38
C TRP A 16 6.83 8.31 -2.61
N THR A 17 6.52 8.39 -1.31
CA THR A 17 6.29 7.21 -0.47
C THR A 17 4.83 6.79 -0.60
N VAL A 18 4.62 5.54 -1.00
CA VAL A 18 3.29 4.98 -1.25
C VAL A 18 3.14 3.65 -0.55
N VAL A 19 1.89 3.28 -0.26
CA VAL A 19 1.51 1.94 0.19
C VAL A 19 0.46 1.38 -0.76
N PHE A 20 0.40 0.06 -0.91
CA PHE A 20 -0.71 -0.61 -1.57
C PHE A 20 -1.84 -0.78 -0.56
N ALA A 21 -2.84 0.10 -0.62
CA ALA A 21 -4.03 0.00 0.21
C ALA A 21 -5.09 -0.83 -0.52
N GLN A 22 -5.79 -1.69 0.23
CA GLN A 22 -6.94 -2.41 -0.28
C GLN A 22 -8.15 -1.49 -0.32
N PHE A 23 -8.83 -1.47 -1.47
CA PHE A 23 -10.09 -0.77 -1.68
C PHE A 23 -11.09 -1.74 -2.30
N GLY A 24 -11.98 -2.29 -1.46
CA GLY A 24 -12.83 -3.42 -1.83
C GLY A 24 -11.98 -4.64 -2.21
N ASP A 25 -12.12 -5.11 -3.45
CA ASP A 25 -11.39 -6.27 -3.99
C ASP A 25 -10.13 -5.89 -4.75
N LEU A 26 -9.83 -4.58 -4.87
CA LEU A 26 -8.68 -4.06 -5.60
C LEU A 26 -7.62 -3.50 -4.64
N PHE A 27 -6.40 -3.38 -5.15
CA PHE A 27 -5.29 -2.72 -4.47
C PHE A 27 -4.87 -1.49 -5.26
N GLU A 28 -4.79 -0.37 -4.56
CA GLU A 28 -4.43 0.91 -5.16
C GLU A 28 -3.16 1.47 -4.51
N LEU A 29 -2.36 2.15 -5.32
CA LEU A 29 -1.22 2.92 -4.86
C LEU A 29 -1.73 4.17 -4.15
N ARG A 30 -1.47 4.26 -2.86
CA ARG A 30 -1.84 5.40 -2.03
C ARG A 30 -0.58 6.13 -1.58
N PRO A 31 -0.34 7.36 -2.08
CA PRO A 31 0.64 8.25 -1.48
C PRO A 31 0.28 8.49 -0.02
N ILE A 32 1.28 8.35 0.85
CA ILE A 32 1.12 8.60 2.27
C ILE A 32 2.18 9.57 2.75
N GLU A 33 1.78 10.37 3.74
CA GLU A 33 2.70 11.18 4.49
C GLU A 33 3.15 10.38 5.71
N ILE A 34 4.45 10.19 5.85
CA ILE A 34 5.05 9.40 6.93
C ILE A 34 5.59 10.33 8.02
N GLY A 35 5.39 9.91 9.27
CA GLY A 35 5.87 10.58 10.47
C GLY A 35 7.05 9.83 11.08
N ARG A 36 6.95 9.55 12.38
CA ARG A 36 7.99 8.79 13.09
C ARG A 36 8.09 7.38 12.54
N ARG A 37 9.31 6.86 12.46
CA ARG A 37 9.61 5.51 12.01
C ARG A 37 10.53 4.83 13.02
N ASP A 38 10.25 3.57 13.30
CA ASP A 38 11.16 2.64 13.95
C ASP A 38 11.59 1.52 12.97
N ASP A 39 12.24 0.48 13.48
CA ASP A 39 12.78 -0.59 12.62
C ASP A 39 11.70 -1.48 11.98
N GLU A 40 10.48 -1.51 12.54
CA GLU A 40 9.40 -2.39 12.08
C GLU A 40 8.20 -1.62 11.50
N MET A 41 7.92 -0.43 12.02
CA MET A 41 6.70 0.34 11.81
C MET A 41 6.98 1.81 11.49
N VAL A 42 6.07 2.40 10.72
CA VAL A 42 6.08 3.81 10.31
C VAL A 42 4.73 4.43 10.62
N GLU A 43 4.73 5.52 11.35
CA GLU A 43 3.58 6.37 11.61
C GLU A 43 3.11 7.01 10.29
N VAL A 44 1.81 6.93 10.01
CA VAL A 44 1.17 7.56 8.87
C VAL A 44 0.42 8.79 9.36
N LEU A 45 0.87 9.96 8.89
CA LEU A 45 0.27 11.26 9.18
C LEU A 45 -0.94 11.53 8.28
N SER A 46 -0.90 11.06 7.03
CA SER A 46 -1.97 11.27 6.05
C SER A 46 -1.96 10.22 4.93
N GLY A 47 -3.10 10.08 4.24
CA GLY A 47 -3.25 9.26 3.03
C GLY A 47 -3.84 7.86 3.25
N LEU A 48 -3.97 7.43 4.51
CA LEU A 48 -4.55 6.14 4.90
C LEU A 48 -5.60 6.33 6.01
N HIS A 49 -6.64 5.49 6.02
CA HIS A 49 -7.67 5.51 7.06
C HIS A 49 -7.48 4.39 8.09
N ALA A 50 -7.91 4.64 9.33
CA ALA A 50 -7.83 3.64 10.39
C ALA A 50 -8.72 2.44 10.04
N GLY A 51 -8.19 1.23 10.19
CA GLY A 51 -8.88 -0.01 9.80
C GLY A 51 -8.78 -0.36 8.31
N GLN A 52 -8.14 0.48 7.49
CA GLN A 52 -7.88 0.15 6.10
C GLN A 52 -6.79 -0.92 6.00
N ARG A 53 -7.07 -1.97 5.22
CA ARG A 53 -6.10 -3.04 4.98
C ARG A 53 -5.06 -2.57 3.96
N TYR A 54 -3.82 -2.99 4.15
CA TYR A 54 -2.71 -2.69 3.27
C TYR A 54 -1.80 -3.90 3.13
N VAL A 55 -1.01 -3.92 2.05
CA VAL A 55 -0.07 -5.01 1.77
C VAL A 55 1.24 -4.73 2.49
N SER A 56 1.70 -5.68 3.31
CA SER A 56 2.93 -5.51 4.11
C SER A 56 3.98 -6.59 3.93
N ASP A 57 3.60 -7.78 3.48
CA ASP A 57 4.50 -8.90 3.24
C ASP A 57 4.18 -9.48 1.86
N ASN A 58 5.21 -9.75 1.06
CA ASN A 58 5.13 -10.47 -0.21
C ASN A 58 4.39 -9.75 -1.36
N SER A 59 4.76 -8.49 -1.65
CA SER A 59 4.20 -7.65 -2.73
C SER A 59 4.35 -8.22 -4.17
N PHE A 60 4.99 -9.37 -4.34
CA PHE A 60 5.27 -9.96 -5.64
C PHE A 60 4.04 -10.63 -6.29
N ILE A 61 3.14 -11.22 -5.50
CA ILE A 61 1.99 -11.95 -6.05
C ILE A 61 0.90 -10.98 -6.56
N LEU A 62 0.64 -9.89 -5.84
CA LEU A 62 -0.35 -8.90 -6.27
C LEU A 62 0.07 -8.13 -7.53
N LYS A 63 1.38 -7.92 -7.73
CA LYS A 63 1.90 -7.33 -8.98
C LYS A 63 1.60 -8.23 -10.19
N ALA A 64 1.61 -9.55 -10.00
CA ALA A 64 1.31 -10.53 -11.04
C ALA A 64 -0.20 -10.65 -11.34
N GLU A 65 -1.06 -10.53 -10.33
CA GLU A 65 -2.52 -10.59 -10.51
C GLU A 65 -3.13 -9.29 -11.05
N LEU A 66 -2.67 -8.12 -10.59
CA LEU A 66 -3.11 -6.83 -11.13
C LEU A 66 -2.77 -6.68 -12.63
N GLY A 67 -1.60 -7.17 -13.05
CA GLY A 67 -1.23 -7.22 -14.48
C GLY A 67 -2.08 -8.18 -15.30
N LYS A 68 -2.68 -9.20 -14.68
CA LYS A 68 -3.50 -10.21 -15.36
C LYS A 68 -4.97 -9.82 -15.45
N SER A 69 -5.49 -9.09 -14.46
CA SER A 69 -6.88 -8.58 -14.47
C SER A 69 -7.08 -7.39 -15.40
N ALA A 70 -6.04 -6.60 -15.70
CA ALA A 70 -6.09 -5.60 -16.77
C ALA A 70 -6.17 -6.22 -18.18
N ALA A 71 -5.88 -7.52 -18.32
CA ALA A 71 -5.91 -8.25 -19.59
C ALA A 71 -7.21 -9.09 -19.78
N SER A 72 -8.20 -8.95 -18.90
CA SER A 72 -9.43 -9.76 -18.92
C SER A 72 -10.68 -8.87 -18.94
N HIS A 73 -10.79 -7.97 -19.92
CA HIS A 73 -12.10 -7.45 -20.31
C HIS A 73 -12.13 -7.20 -21.82
N ASP A 74 -12.34 -8.28 -22.57
CA ASP A 74 -13.03 -8.28 -23.86
C ASP A 74 -13.40 -9.74 -24.17
N HIS A 75 -14.62 -10.14 -23.80
CA HIS A 75 -15.45 -11.02 -24.60
C HIS A 75 -16.93 -10.76 -24.31
#